data_AF-A0A948VVV1-F1
#
_entry.id   AF-A0A948VVV1-F1
#
_cell.length_a   1.000
_cell.length_b   1.000
_cell.length_c   1.000
_cell.angle_alpha   90.00
_cell.angle_beta   90.00
_cell.angle_gamma   90.00
#
_symmetry.space_group_name_H-M   'P 1'
#
loop_
_entity.id
_entity.type
_entity.pdbx_description
1 polymer ?
#
loop_
_entity_poly.entity_id
_entity_poly.type
_entity_poly.pdbx_seq_one_letter_code
_entity_poly.pdbx_strand_id
1 'polypeptide(L)'
;MLASVLAAFQPVAAQSILRDAETEQLLTDMVAPLVEASELESGNVDVVLINDGSINAFVAGGQAIYVHSGLINEAETANEVQGVLAHELGHITAGHVIRFNERTKAATNISILSLLLGVGAALAGSSDAALGAVMAGQQAAMGSFLAYNRNQEASTDLAGARYLSGAGISGRGMLKFFERLRGNEIRRGYSQSDEAAYSRTHPLSGDRIQTLRGLLEEDPAWGAPPDPELQERFVRARAKLYGFLAEPRRTLTFFPPSDTSIPARYARAYAYHKDAQVDMALAEADALLALEPDNPWFLELKGQVLLESGRPLDALVPLRRATEITRAHPLIAGMLGHALIATENQANFAEAETVLRAAVQKDRYNPFAWYQLGVVYAARGDIPRARLASAEQQVMSRRYPEALQNAQAAEANLPYGSADWIRAQDIALEARSELEQLRDRR
;
A
#
# COMPACT_ATOMS: atom_id res chain seq x y z
N MET A 1 17.75 -28.64 23.27
CA MET A 1 17.53 -28.28 21.86
C MET A 1 16.89 -26.90 21.84
N LEU A 2 17.69 -25.85 21.57
CA LEU A 2 17.20 -24.47 21.47
C LEU A 2 16.52 -24.29 20.10
N ALA A 3 15.25 -23.89 20.12
CA ALA A 3 14.55 -23.39 18.94
C ALA A 3 14.84 -21.89 18.83
N SER A 4 15.74 -21.53 17.91
CA SER A 4 15.99 -20.16 17.50
C SER A 4 14.72 -19.60 16.86
N VAL A 5 14.11 -18.59 17.47
CA VAL A 5 13.06 -17.79 16.83
C VAL A 5 13.75 -16.90 15.79
N LEU A 6 13.94 -17.45 14.59
CA LEU A 6 14.16 -16.65 13.39
C LEU A 6 12.88 -15.85 13.17
N ALA A 7 12.92 -14.55 13.44
CA ALA A 7 11.95 -13.63 12.87
C ALA A 7 12.14 -13.72 11.35
N ALA A 8 11.25 -14.48 10.69
CA ALA A 8 11.18 -14.49 9.25
C ALA A 8 10.69 -13.11 8.81
N PHE A 9 11.62 -12.18 8.59
CA PHE A 9 11.38 -11.09 7.65
C PHE A 9 11.19 -11.75 6.29
N GLN A 10 9.94 -12.06 5.97
CA GLN A 10 9.55 -12.36 4.60
C GLN A 10 10.04 -11.17 3.77
N PRO A 11 10.90 -11.37 2.76
CA PRO A 11 11.24 -10.29 1.87
C PRO A 11 9.93 -9.77 1.26
N VAL A 12 9.75 -8.45 1.25
CA VAL A 12 8.62 -7.73 0.60
C VAL A 12 8.38 -8.20 -0.86
N ALA A 13 9.35 -8.92 -1.44
CA ALA A 13 9.24 -9.58 -2.74
C ALA A 13 8.13 -10.64 -2.85
N ALA A 14 7.47 -11.09 -1.77
CA ALA A 14 6.40 -12.11 -1.83
C ALA A 14 4.98 -11.58 -1.58
N GLN A 15 4.81 -10.35 -1.09
CA GLN A 15 3.49 -9.72 -0.98
C GLN A 15 3.24 -8.88 -2.23
N SER A 16 2.22 -9.23 -3.04
CA SER A 16 1.90 -8.45 -4.22
C SER A 16 1.27 -7.12 -3.80
N ILE A 17 1.86 -6.00 -4.20
CA ILE A 17 1.20 -4.68 -4.12
C ILE A 17 -0.13 -4.80 -4.86
N LEU A 18 -1.22 -4.43 -4.18
CA LEU A 18 -2.55 -4.41 -4.77
C LEU A 18 -2.79 -3.02 -5.36
N ARG A 19 -2.79 -2.92 -6.69
CA ARG A 19 -3.09 -1.67 -7.37
C ARG A 19 -4.58 -1.57 -7.65
N ASP A 20 -5.26 -0.60 -7.03
CA ASP A 20 -6.70 -0.34 -7.20
C ASP A 20 -6.99 1.16 -7.15
N ALA A 21 -7.61 1.70 -8.21
CA ALA A 21 -7.73 3.14 -8.39
C ALA A 21 -8.58 3.82 -7.30
N GLU A 22 -9.74 3.25 -6.99
CA GLU A 22 -10.65 3.80 -5.97
C GLU A 22 -10.07 3.69 -4.57
N THR A 23 -9.50 2.53 -4.22
CA THR A 23 -8.96 2.28 -2.88
C THR A 23 -7.68 3.08 -2.63
N GLU A 24 -6.78 3.20 -3.62
CA GLU A 24 -5.61 4.08 -3.54
C GLU A 24 -6.04 5.53 -3.29
N GLN A 25 -6.96 6.06 -4.11
CA GLN A 25 -7.47 7.42 -3.94
C GLN A 25 -8.16 7.63 -2.59
N LEU A 26 -8.95 6.66 -2.12
CA LEU A 26 -9.59 6.71 -0.82
C LEU A 26 -8.56 6.81 0.31
N LEU A 27 -7.51 5.98 0.29
CA LEU A 27 -6.46 6.00 1.31
C LEU A 27 -5.64 7.30 1.27
N THR A 28 -5.36 7.82 0.07
CA THR A 28 -4.75 9.14 -0.10
C THR A 28 -5.61 10.24 0.52
N ASP A 29 -6.92 10.24 0.27
CA ASP A 29 -7.84 11.23 0.83
C ASP A 29 -7.97 11.10 2.36
N MET A 30 -7.93 9.86 2.89
CA MET A 30 -7.97 9.61 4.33
C MET A 30 -6.74 10.15 5.06
N VAL A 31 -5.55 10.03 4.45
CA VAL A 31 -4.28 10.43 5.07
C VAL A 31 -3.99 11.93 4.87
N ALA A 32 -4.47 12.55 3.80
CA ALA A 32 -4.20 13.94 3.46
C ALA A 32 -4.38 14.95 4.62
N PRO A 33 -5.53 14.99 5.34
CA PRO A 33 -5.70 15.92 6.46
C PRO A 33 -4.76 15.61 7.65
N LEU A 34 -4.35 14.35 7.81
CA LEU A 34 -3.40 13.94 8.85
C LEU A 34 -1.98 14.41 8.50
N VAL A 35 -1.58 14.32 7.22
CA VAL A 35 -0.30 14.84 6.71
C VAL A 35 -0.23 16.34 6.93
N GLU A 36 -1.29 17.07 6.60
CA GLU A 36 -1.38 18.51 6.84
C GLU A 36 -1.23 18.85 8.34
N ALA A 37 -1.95 18.14 9.20
CA ALA A 37 -1.83 18.29 10.66
C ALA A 37 -0.46 17.87 11.23
N SER A 38 0.32 17.08 10.48
CA SER A 38 1.67 16.64 10.88
C SER A 38 2.79 17.60 10.48
N GLU A 39 2.46 18.69 9.78
CA GLU A 39 3.40 19.67 9.21
C GLU A 39 4.40 19.08 8.20
N LEU A 40 4.15 17.87 7.71
CA LEU A 40 4.87 17.32 6.56
C LEU A 40 4.36 17.99 5.28
N GLU A 41 5.24 18.21 4.29
CA GLU A 41 4.80 18.76 3.01
C GLU A 41 3.83 17.79 2.32
N SER A 42 2.79 18.35 1.69
CA SER A 42 1.81 17.57 0.91
C SER A 42 2.51 16.80 -0.21
N GLY A 43 2.17 15.52 -0.36
CA GLY A 43 2.78 14.62 -1.34
C GLY A 43 4.04 13.86 -0.85
N ASN A 44 4.46 14.05 0.41
CA ASN A 44 5.60 13.32 0.99
C ASN A 44 5.23 12.03 1.72
N VAL A 45 3.97 11.61 1.69
CA VAL A 45 3.51 10.35 2.29
C VAL A 45 2.70 9.57 1.28
N ASP A 46 3.26 8.44 0.82
CA ASP A 46 2.56 7.48 -0.02
C ASP A 46 1.81 6.46 0.85
N VAL A 47 0.63 6.01 0.40
CA VAL A 47 -0.07 4.87 1.01
C VAL A 47 -0.14 3.74 0.00
N VAL A 48 0.41 2.58 0.35
CA VAL A 48 0.52 1.43 -0.52
C VAL A 48 -0.32 0.29 0.03
N LEU A 49 -1.26 -0.20 -0.77
CA LEU A 49 -2.09 -1.33 -0.40
C LEU A 49 -1.37 -2.65 -0.73
N ILE A 50 -1.34 -3.56 0.24
CA ILE A 50 -0.70 -4.86 0.16
C ILE A 50 -1.78 -5.94 0.13
N ASN A 51 -1.70 -6.83 -0.85
CA ASN A 51 -2.55 -8.02 -0.94
C ASN A 51 -2.13 -9.06 0.10
N ASP A 52 -2.56 -8.82 1.32
CA ASP A 52 -2.35 -9.71 2.45
C ASP A 52 -3.61 -9.68 3.32
N GLY A 53 -4.12 -10.87 3.66
CA GLY A 53 -5.33 -11.06 4.46
C GLY A 53 -5.12 -10.84 5.96
N SER A 54 -3.88 -10.72 6.42
CA SER A 54 -3.55 -10.36 7.80
C SER A 54 -3.94 -8.91 8.10
N ILE A 55 -4.32 -8.65 9.35
CA ILE A 55 -4.60 -7.30 9.82
C ILE A 55 -3.26 -6.66 10.15
N ASN A 56 -2.78 -5.75 9.30
CA ASN A 56 -1.55 -5.02 9.53
C ASN A 56 -1.48 -3.68 8.79
N ALA A 57 -0.67 -2.77 9.31
CA ALA A 57 -0.12 -1.62 8.60
C ALA A 57 1.28 -1.34 9.15
N PHE A 58 2.16 -0.74 8.36
CA PHE A 58 3.52 -0.41 8.80
C PHE A 58 4.16 0.66 7.92
N VAL A 59 5.21 1.31 8.42
CA VAL A 59 6.03 2.24 7.65
C VAL A 59 7.30 1.56 7.15
N ALA A 60 7.62 1.73 5.87
CA ALA A 60 8.92 1.35 5.31
C ALA A 60 9.45 2.39 4.32
N GLY A 61 10.76 2.45 4.12
CA GLY A 61 11.40 3.43 3.23
C GLY A 61 11.38 4.88 3.76
N GLY A 62 10.68 5.15 4.87
CA GLY A 62 10.67 6.43 5.58
C GLY A 62 9.55 7.39 5.20
N GLN A 63 8.84 7.14 4.10
CA GLN A 63 7.80 8.05 3.57
C GLN A 63 6.60 7.30 2.97
N ALA A 64 6.50 5.98 3.18
CA ALA A 64 5.40 5.17 2.69
C ALA A 64 4.75 4.38 3.83
N ILE A 65 3.43 4.48 3.94
CA ILE A 65 2.59 3.67 4.81
C ILE A 65 2.08 2.49 3.98
N TYR A 66 2.37 1.28 4.42
CA TYR A 66 1.88 0.04 3.81
C TYR A 66 0.69 -0.44 4.61
N VAL A 67 -0.43 -0.68 3.94
CA VAL A 67 -1.68 -1.13 4.56
C VAL A 67 -2.05 -2.49 3.99
N HIS A 68 -2.30 -3.48 4.83
CA HIS A 68 -2.77 -4.78 4.37
C HIS A 68 -4.27 -4.76 4.05
N SER A 69 -4.68 -5.48 3.02
CA SER A 69 -6.10 -5.64 2.68
C SER A 69 -6.96 -6.21 3.81
N GLY A 70 -6.37 -7.06 4.67
CA GLY A 70 -7.02 -7.58 5.87
C GLY A 70 -7.44 -6.49 6.86
N LEU A 71 -6.65 -5.40 6.97
CA LEU A 71 -7.00 -4.26 7.81
C LEU A 71 -8.25 -3.54 7.32
N ILE A 72 -8.33 -3.29 6.01
CA ILE A 72 -9.49 -2.63 5.37
C ILE A 72 -10.75 -3.49 5.54
N ASN A 73 -10.63 -4.80 5.38
CA ASN A 73 -11.74 -5.74 5.56
C ASN A 73 -12.21 -5.85 7.02
N GLU A 74 -11.29 -5.72 7.99
CA GLU A 74 -11.65 -5.75 9.42
C GLU A 74 -12.25 -4.41 9.88
N ALA A 75 -11.74 -3.26 9.41
CA ALA A 75 -12.22 -1.95 9.84
C ALA A 75 -13.73 -1.77 9.62
N GLU A 76 -14.44 -1.26 10.63
CA GLU A 76 -15.90 -1.06 10.54
C GLU A 76 -16.25 0.33 9.99
N THR A 77 -15.36 1.31 10.17
CA THR A 77 -15.56 2.70 9.75
C THR A 77 -14.31 3.28 9.11
N ALA A 78 -14.48 4.31 8.28
CA ALA A 78 -13.38 5.10 7.74
C ALA A 78 -12.50 5.69 8.85
N ASN A 79 -13.12 6.13 9.95
CA ASN A 79 -12.43 6.71 11.09
C ASN A 79 -11.51 5.71 11.82
N GLU A 80 -11.83 4.41 11.80
CA GLU A 80 -10.93 3.37 12.31
C GLU A 80 -9.66 3.26 11.46
N VAL A 81 -9.80 3.31 10.12
CA VAL A 81 -8.65 3.32 9.20
C VAL A 81 -7.82 4.60 9.37
N GLN A 82 -8.45 5.77 9.46
CA GLN A 82 -7.76 7.03 9.73
C GLN A 82 -6.99 6.99 11.06
N GLY A 83 -7.55 6.35 12.09
CA GLY A 83 -6.86 6.15 13.36
C GLY A 83 -5.56 5.34 13.22
N VAL A 84 -5.58 4.27 12.43
CA VAL A 84 -4.36 3.49 12.12
C VAL A 84 -3.38 4.31 11.27
N LEU A 85 -3.86 5.00 10.24
CA LEU A 85 -3.01 5.85 9.40
C LEU A 85 -2.34 6.97 10.20
N ALA A 86 -3.03 7.55 11.18
CA ALA A 86 -2.46 8.54 12.09
C ALA A 86 -1.34 7.95 12.98
N HIS A 87 -1.51 6.71 13.44
CA HIS A 87 -0.47 5.97 14.16
C HIS A 87 0.75 5.74 13.27
N GLU A 88 0.56 5.21 12.06
CA GLU A 88 1.67 4.98 11.13
C GLU A 88 2.37 6.29 10.71
N LEU A 89 1.62 7.38 10.57
CA LEU A 89 2.20 8.70 10.34
C LEU A 89 3.09 9.16 11.50
N GLY A 90 2.74 8.80 12.74
CA GLY A 90 3.60 9.00 13.91
C GLY A 90 4.94 8.27 13.81
N HIS A 91 4.97 7.07 13.21
CA HIS A 91 6.22 6.35 12.95
C HIS A 91 7.10 7.07 11.91
N ILE A 92 6.49 7.67 10.88
CA ILE A 92 7.20 8.48 9.88
C ILE A 92 7.87 9.68 10.55
N THR A 93 7.11 10.48 11.30
CA THR A 93 7.64 11.71 11.92
C THR A 93 8.64 11.41 13.04
N ALA A 94 8.43 10.35 13.82
CA ALA A 94 9.42 9.88 14.80
C ALA A 94 10.74 9.45 14.11
N GLY A 95 10.64 8.76 12.96
CA GLY A 95 11.79 8.41 12.14
C GLY A 95 12.57 9.62 11.62
N HIS A 96 11.88 10.70 11.23
CA HIS A 96 12.51 11.97 10.85
C HIS A 96 13.27 12.62 12.02
N VAL A 97 12.69 12.61 13.23
CA VAL A 97 13.34 13.14 14.44
C VAL A 97 14.57 12.33 14.82
N ILE A 98 14.53 11.00 14.66
CA ILE A 98 15.70 10.12 14.94
C ILE A 98 16.80 10.35 13.90
N ARG A 99 16.50 10.38 12.60
CA ARG A 99 17.50 10.65 11.55
C ARG A 99 18.15 12.04 11.69
N PHE A 100 17.39 13.04 12.18
CA PHE A 100 17.94 14.35 12.53
C PHE A 100 18.93 14.25 13.70
N ASN A 101 18.57 13.52 14.76
CA ASN A 101 19.42 13.30 15.92
C ASN A 101 20.62 12.37 15.66
N GLU A 102 20.57 11.45 14.70
CA GLU A 102 21.70 10.58 14.32
C GLU A 102 22.82 11.35 13.61
N ARG A 103 22.52 12.45 12.92
CA ARG A 103 23.56 13.42 12.49
C ARG A 103 24.25 14.08 13.69
N THR A 104 23.69 13.97 14.89
CA THR A 104 24.21 14.58 16.13
C THR A 104 24.68 13.57 17.18
N LYS A 105 24.31 12.28 17.11
CA LYS A 105 24.64 11.27 18.14
C LYS A 105 24.85 9.88 17.55
N ALA A 106 26.11 9.48 17.44
CA ALA A 106 26.58 8.11 17.22
C ALA A 106 26.32 7.15 18.42
N ALA A 107 25.16 7.24 19.08
CA ALA A 107 24.94 6.67 20.43
C ALA A 107 23.98 5.48 20.51
N THR A 108 23.43 4.97 19.39
CA THR A 108 22.46 3.86 19.39
C THR A 108 23.10 2.46 19.30
N ASN A 109 24.44 2.37 19.24
CA ASN A 109 25.16 1.10 19.13
C ASN A 109 25.29 0.30 20.45
N ILE A 110 24.78 0.82 21.58
CA ILE A 110 25.03 0.23 22.90
C ILE A 110 24.20 -1.06 23.14
N SER A 111 23.02 -1.19 22.52
CA SER A 111 22.09 -2.32 22.77
C SER A 111 22.50 -3.62 22.07
N ILE A 112 23.06 -3.53 20.85
CA ILE A 112 23.53 -4.70 20.08
C ILE A 112 24.93 -5.10 20.56
N LEU A 113 25.77 -4.13 20.97
CA LEU A 113 27.10 -4.43 21.48
C LEU A 113 27.07 -5.15 22.84
N SER A 114 26.08 -4.88 23.69
CA SER A 114 25.90 -5.61 24.96
C SER A 114 25.45 -7.07 24.76
N LEU A 115 24.74 -7.37 23.66
CA LEU A 115 24.44 -8.75 23.24
C LEU A 115 25.71 -9.51 22.82
N LEU A 116 26.68 -8.83 22.20
CA LEU A 116 27.97 -9.40 21.81
C LEU A 116 28.96 -9.51 22.99
N LEU A 117 28.95 -8.54 23.90
CA LEU A 117 29.84 -8.52 25.07
C LEU A 117 29.43 -9.53 26.16
N GLY A 118 28.16 -9.95 26.20
CA GLY A 118 27.68 -11.02 27.09
C GLY A 118 28.31 -12.39 26.82
N VAL A 119 28.86 -12.61 25.62
CA VAL A 119 29.57 -13.84 25.26
C VAL A 119 30.99 -13.89 25.89
N GLY A 120 31.59 -12.73 26.20
CA GLY A 120 32.95 -12.66 26.75
C GLY A 120 33.07 -12.96 28.25
N ALA A 121 31.98 -12.87 29.02
CA ALA A 121 32.00 -13.06 30.47
C ALA A 121 31.90 -14.53 30.94
N ALA A 122 31.64 -15.47 30.01
CA ALA A 122 31.46 -16.89 30.34
C ALA A 122 32.77 -17.68 30.61
N LEU A 123 33.94 -17.02 30.55
CA LEU A 123 35.24 -17.70 30.66
C LEU A 123 35.83 -17.76 32.10
N ALA A 124 35.12 -17.32 33.14
CA ALA A 124 35.72 -17.11 34.46
C ALA A 124 35.16 -17.92 35.66
N GLY A 125 34.20 -18.84 35.50
CA GLY A 125 33.94 -19.85 36.55
C GLY A 125 32.49 -20.33 36.76
N SER A 126 32.38 -21.64 37.04
CA SER A 126 31.18 -22.45 37.32
C SER A 126 30.12 -22.50 36.20
N SER A 127 29.91 -23.71 35.64
CA SER A 127 29.03 -23.95 34.48
C SER A 127 27.59 -23.51 34.71
N ASP A 128 27.06 -23.69 35.91
CA ASP A 128 25.62 -23.53 36.17
C ASP A 128 25.25 -22.08 36.51
N ALA A 129 26.11 -21.35 37.23
CA ALA A 129 25.90 -19.93 37.51
C ALA A 129 26.15 -19.06 36.27
N ALA A 130 27.10 -19.45 35.41
CA ALA A 130 27.35 -18.78 34.13
C ALA A 130 26.17 -18.96 33.16
N LEU A 131 25.60 -20.17 33.05
CA LEU A 131 24.37 -20.43 32.28
C LEU A 131 23.18 -19.63 32.81
N GLY A 132 23.00 -19.58 34.14
CA GLY A 132 21.95 -18.76 34.77
C GLY A 132 22.11 -17.26 34.52
N ALA A 133 23.34 -16.74 34.58
CA ALA A 133 23.63 -15.33 34.29
C ALA A 133 23.43 -14.97 32.81
N VAL A 134 23.77 -15.87 31.88
CA VAL A 134 23.52 -15.69 30.45
C VAL A 134 22.01 -15.68 30.16
N MET A 135 21.25 -16.61 30.75
CA MET A 135 19.79 -16.64 30.59
C MET A 135 19.11 -15.42 31.23
N ALA A 136 19.55 -15.00 32.42
CA ALA A 136 19.06 -13.77 33.07
C ALA A 136 19.42 -12.52 32.26
N GLY A 137 20.63 -12.47 31.69
CA GLY A 137 21.07 -11.40 30.81
C GLY A 137 20.26 -11.32 29.52
N GLN A 138 19.95 -12.46 28.89
CA GLN A 138 19.05 -12.54 27.74
C GLN A 138 17.63 -12.09 28.10
N GLN A 139 17.10 -12.50 29.25
CA GLN A 139 15.77 -12.10 29.72
C GLN A 139 15.71 -10.60 30.03
N ALA A 140 16.75 -10.03 30.65
CA ALA A 140 16.86 -8.60 30.93
C ALA A 140 17.02 -7.77 29.64
N ALA A 141 17.81 -8.25 28.68
CA ALA A 141 17.96 -7.62 27.37
C ALA A 141 16.64 -7.65 26.58
N MET A 142 15.94 -8.78 26.57
CA MET A 142 14.61 -8.92 25.95
C MET A 142 13.59 -8.00 26.64
N GLY A 143 13.57 -7.97 27.98
CA GLY A 143 12.71 -7.06 28.74
C GLY A 143 12.98 -5.59 28.44
N SER A 144 14.25 -5.21 28.27
CA SER A 144 14.66 -3.84 27.91
C SER A 144 14.28 -3.48 26.47
N PHE A 145 14.43 -4.41 25.52
CA PHE A 145 13.99 -4.23 24.13
C PHE A 145 12.47 -4.05 24.04
N LEU A 146 11.70 -4.91 24.73
CA LEU A 146 10.24 -4.79 24.80
C LEU A 146 9.80 -3.48 25.46
N ALA A 147 10.51 -3.03 26.50
CA ALA A 147 10.25 -1.73 27.12
C ALA A 147 10.56 -0.55 26.19
N TYR A 148 11.68 -0.60 25.46
CA TYR A 148 12.04 0.40 24.47
C TYR A 148 10.99 0.51 23.36
N ASN A 149 10.54 -0.63 22.80
CA ASN A 149 9.48 -0.64 21.80
C ASN A 149 8.16 -0.10 22.34
N ARG A 150 7.77 -0.43 23.59
CA ARG A 150 6.58 0.16 24.21
C ARG A 150 6.65 1.68 24.35
N ASN A 151 7.82 2.23 24.64
CA ASN A 151 8.00 3.69 24.73
C ASN A 151 7.87 4.36 23.35
N GLN A 152 8.42 3.75 22.29
CA GLN A 152 8.30 4.24 20.92
C GLN A 152 6.85 4.18 20.42
N GLU A 153 6.16 3.10 20.76
CA GLU A 153 4.75 2.95 20.45
C GLU A 153 3.88 3.97 21.19
N ALA A 154 4.16 4.26 22.46
CA ALA A 154 3.43 5.27 23.22
C ALA A 154 3.69 6.71 22.73
N SER A 155 4.91 7.02 22.27
CA SER A 155 5.18 8.32 21.64
C SER A 155 4.48 8.46 20.28
N THR A 156 4.40 7.37 19.54
CA THR A 156 3.68 7.28 18.26
C THR A 156 2.17 7.44 18.45
N ASP A 157 1.59 6.77 19.45
CA ASP A 157 0.19 6.94 19.86
C ASP A 157 -0.14 8.41 20.14
N LEU A 158 0.72 9.10 20.90
CA LEU A 158 0.57 10.52 21.22
C LEU A 158 0.67 11.40 19.97
N ALA A 159 1.58 11.08 19.04
CA ALA A 159 1.70 11.80 17.77
C ALA A 159 0.44 11.60 16.91
N GLY A 160 -0.02 10.36 16.75
CA GLY A 160 -1.25 10.04 16.02
C GLY A 160 -2.48 10.75 16.60
N ALA A 161 -2.62 10.75 17.93
CA ALA A 161 -3.69 11.50 18.61
C ALA A 161 -3.61 13.01 18.33
N ARG A 162 -2.41 13.60 18.29
CA ARG A 162 -2.22 15.01 17.92
C ARG A 162 -2.58 15.28 16.46
N TYR A 163 -2.28 14.37 15.54
CA TYR A 163 -2.65 14.54 14.12
C TYR A 163 -4.15 14.44 13.91
N LEU A 164 -4.82 13.52 14.59
CA LEU A 164 -6.28 13.42 14.60
C LEU A 164 -6.90 14.72 15.14
N SER A 165 -6.42 15.20 16.28
CA SER A 165 -6.84 16.47 16.90
C SER A 165 -6.66 17.66 15.96
N GLY A 166 -5.45 17.83 15.40
CA GLY A 166 -5.13 18.92 14.48
C GLY A 166 -5.94 18.89 13.17
N ALA A 167 -6.29 17.69 12.71
CA ALA A 167 -7.18 17.49 11.56
C ALA A 167 -8.68 17.63 11.90
N GLY A 168 -9.04 17.80 13.19
CA GLY A 168 -10.44 17.81 13.64
C GLY A 168 -11.15 16.46 13.49
N ILE A 169 -10.39 15.36 13.40
CA ILE A 169 -10.90 13.99 13.22
C ILE A 169 -11.04 13.33 14.59
N SER A 170 -12.20 12.73 14.87
CA SER A 170 -12.44 12.04 16.14
C SER A 170 -11.47 10.88 16.37
N GLY A 171 -10.88 10.81 17.57
CA GLY A 171 -10.05 9.68 17.99
C GLY A 171 -10.83 8.38 18.31
N ARG A 172 -12.16 8.39 18.23
CA ARG A 172 -13.01 7.23 18.55
C ARG A 172 -12.65 6.00 17.72
N GLY A 173 -12.40 6.18 16.43
CA GLY A 173 -12.03 5.09 15.52
C GLY A 173 -10.71 4.44 15.92
N MET A 174 -9.67 5.23 16.20
CA MET A 174 -8.37 4.72 16.67
C MET A 174 -8.55 3.86 17.92
N LEU A 175 -9.24 4.40 18.93
CA LEU A 175 -9.46 3.72 20.19
C LEU A 175 -10.27 2.42 20.01
N LYS A 176 -11.38 2.48 19.27
CA LYS A 176 -12.25 1.33 19.04
C LYS A 176 -11.53 0.22 18.27
N PHE A 177 -10.73 0.57 17.27
CA PHE A 177 -9.94 -0.40 16.50
C PHE A 177 -8.89 -1.08 17.39
N PHE A 178 -8.14 -0.32 18.19
CA PHE A 178 -7.11 -0.86 19.08
C PHE A 178 -7.69 -1.73 20.19
N GLU A 179 -8.83 -1.34 20.76
CA GLU A 179 -9.57 -2.17 21.72
C GLU A 179 -10.01 -3.51 21.10
N ARG A 180 -10.47 -3.47 19.86
CA ARG A 180 -10.89 -4.67 19.14
C ARG A 180 -9.71 -5.60 18.85
N LEU A 181 -8.57 -5.06 18.41
CA LEU A 181 -7.34 -5.82 18.22
C LEU A 181 -6.89 -6.51 19.52
N ARG A 182 -6.84 -5.75 20.62
CA ARG A 182 -6.52 -6.31 21.95
C ARG A 182 -7.53 -7.36 22.39
N GLY A 183 -8.82 -7.14 22.17
CA GLY A 183 -9.88 -8.10 22.49
C GLY A 183 -9.75 -9.41 21.69
N ASN A 184 -9.37 -9.33 20.42
CA ASN A 184 -9.10 -10.48 19.57
C ASN A 184 -7.89 -11.28 20.06
N GLU A 185 -6.81 -10.60 20.46
CA GLU A 185 -5.61 -11.22 21.04
C GLU A 185 -5.93 -12.00 22.33
N ILE A 186 -6.70 -11.39 23.24
CA ILE A 186 -7.09 -12.01 24.52
C ILE A 186 -8.00 -13.22 24.29
N ARG A 187 -9.03 -13.09 23.43
CA ARG A 187 -10.02 -14.15 23.20
C ARG A 187 -9.44 -15.38 22.52
N ARG A 188 -8.46 -15.19 21.63
CA ARG A 188 -7.91 -16.28 20.81
C ARG A 188 -6.62 -16.88 21.37
N GLY A 189 -6.11 -16.35 22.48
CA GLY A 189 -4.97 -16.86 23.26
C GLY A 189 -3.71 -17.07 22.40
N TYR A 190 -2.85 -16.06 22.27
CA TYR A 190 -1.56 -16.13 21.54
C TYR A 190 -1.59 -17.05 20.30
N SER A 191 -2.62 -16.91 19.46
CA SER A 191 -2.78 -17.75 18.27
C SER A 191 -1.73 -17.35 17.23
N GLN A 192 -1.09 -18.34 16.61
CA GLN A 192 -0.19 -18.18 15.45
C GLN A 192 -0.94 -17.84 14.14
N SER A 193 -2.11 -17.18 14.22
CA SER A 193 -2.91 -16.81 13.05
C SER A 193 -2.53 -15.43 12.48
N ASP A 194 -2.90 -15.22 11.22
CA ASP A 194 -2.69 -13.99 10.45
C ASP A 194 -3.35 -12.76 11.09
N GLU A 195 -4.37 -12.94 11.94
CA GLU A 195 -5.09 -11.85 12.62
C GLU A 195 -4.27 -11.15 13.72
N ALA A 196 -3.23 -11.80 14.26
CA ALA A 196 -2.38 -11.22 15.30
C ALA A 196 -1.16 -10.47 14.75
N ALA A 197 -1.08 -10.22 13.43
CA ALA A 197 0.07 -9.56 12.80
C ALA A 197 0.31 -8.15 13.35
N TYR A 198 -0.72 -7.30 13.42
CA TYR A 198 -0.59 -5.94 13.94
C TYR A 198 -0.12 -5.90 15.41
N SER A 199 -0.71 -6.70 16.31
CA SER A 199 -0.27 -6.72 17.73
C SER A 199 1.18 -7.21 17.92
N ARG A 200 1.74 -7.96 16.96
CA ARG A 200 3.14 -8.42 17.01
C ARG A 200 4.12 -7.32 16.62
N THR A 201 3.77 -6.50 15.63
CA THR A 201 4.58 -5.34 15.20
C THR A 201 4.35 -4.13 16.10
N HIS A 202 3.13 -3.97 16.63
CA HIS A 202 2.68 -2.90 17.52
C HIS A 202 2.07 -3.47 18.82
N PRO A 203 2.89 -3.86 19.82
CA PRO A 203 2.36 -4.43 21.06
C PRO A 203 1.40 -3.48 21.81
N LEU A 204 0.10 -3.82 21.82
CA LEU A 204 -0.96 -3.03 22.45
C LEU A 204 -1.14 -3.41 23.93
N SER A 205 -0.51 -2.66 24.84
CA SER A 205 -0.71 -2.85 26.29
C SER A 205 -1.99 -2.19 26.79
N GLY A 206 -2.50 -2.66 27.94
CA GLY A 206 -3.63 -2.01 28.60
C GLY A 206 -3.35 -0.57 28.99
N ASP A 207 -2.12 -0.28 29.42
CA ASP A 207 -1.70 1.06 29.82
C ASP A 207 -1.67 2.03 28.62
N ARG A 208 -1.25 1.56 27.44
CA ARG A 208 -1.28 2.36 26.19
C ARG A 208 -2.72 2.76 25.84
N ILE A 209 -3.63 1.78 25.80
CA ILE A 209 -5.04 2.03 25.49
C ILE A 209 -5.67 2.97 26.53
N GLN A 210 -5.35 2.81 27.82
CA GLN A 210 -5.89 3.68 28.86
C GLN A 210 -5.35 5.12 28.75
N THR A 211 -4.07 5.28 28.41
CA THR A 211 -3.46 6.59 28.18
C THR A 211 -4.08 7.28 26.96
N LEU A 212 -4.18 6.55 25.85
CA LEU A 212 -4.84 7.02 24.63
C LEU A 212 -6.30 7.41 24.90
N ARG A 213 -7.04 6.60 25.65
CA ARG A 213 -8.42 6.89 26.01
C ARG A 213 -8.53 8.23 26.74
N GLY A 214 -7.74 8.45 27.79
CA GLY A 214 -7.77 9.69 28.56
C GLY A 214 -7.48 10.92 27.69
N LEU A 215 -6.49 10.81 26.80
CA LEU A 215 -6.12 11.88 25.87
C LEU A 215 -7.23 12.16 24.85
N LEU A 216 -7.76 11.13 24.21
CA LEU A 216 -8.73 11.26 23.12
C LEU A 216 -10.12 11.65 23.61
N GLU A 217 -10.55 11.21 24.80
CA GLU A 217 -11.86 11.57 25.37
C GLU A 217 -11.93 13.05 25.79
N GLU A 218 -10.80 13.66 26.15
CA GLU A 218 -10.68 15.09 26.48
C GLU A 218 -10.51 15.98 25.25
N ASP A 219 -10.23 15.40 24.09
CA ASP A 219 -9.95 16.14 22.85
C ASP A 219 -11.22 16.84 22.31
N PRO A 220 -11.12 18.09 21.82
CA PRO A 220 -12.27 18.79 21.23
C PRO A 220 -12.92 18.07 20.04
N ALA A 221 -12.16 17.28 19.27
CA ALA A 221 -12.66 16.49 18.15
C ALA A 221 -13.30 15.16 18.58
N TRP A 222 -13.28 14.78 19.87
CA TRP A 222 -13.89 13.53 20.34
C TRP A 222 -15.35 13.38 19.88
N GLY A 223 -16.12 14.47 19.97
CA GLY A 223 -17.53 14.54 19.56
C GLY A 223 -17.75 14.86 18.08
N ALA A 224 -16.68 15.00 17.28
CA ALA A 224 -16.81 15.29 15.86
C ALA A 224 -17.59 14.16 15.16
N PRO A 225 -18.62 14.49 14.37
CA PRO A 225 -19.38 13.47 13.65
C PRO A 225 -18.48 12.82 12.59
N PRO A 226 -18.66 11.53 12.30
CA PRO A 226 -18.02 10.90 11.14
C PRO A 226 -18.38 11.64 9.85
N ASP A 227 -17.43 11.76 8.93
CA ASP A 227 -17.71 12.23 7.57
C ASP A 227 -18.57 11.18 6.85
N PRO A 228 -19.84 11.49 6.52
CA PRO A 228 -20.74 10.53 5.91
C PRO A 228 -20.32 10.15 4.48
N GLU A 229 -19.72 11.07 3.72
CA GLU A 229 -19.25 10.81 2.36
C GLU A 229 -18.02 9.89 2.38
N LEU A 230 -17.06 10.18 3.26
CA LEU A 230 -15.88 9.32 3.44
C LEU A 230 -16.28 7.92 3.92
N GLN A 231 -17.23 7.84 4.86
CA GLN A 231 -17.74 6.57 5.36
C GLN A 231 -18.44 5.76 4.26
N GLU A 232 -19.24 6.41 3.42
CA GLU A 232 -19.89 5.76 2.28
C GLU A 232 -18.86 5.23 1.27
N ARG A 233 -17.90 6.06 0.89
CA ARG A 233 -16.79 5.67 0.00
C ARG A 233 -16.01 4.49 0.57
N PHE A 234 -15.72 4.49 1.88
CA PHE A 234 -15.05 3.39 2.56
C PHE A 234 -15.83 2.08 2.49
N VAL A 235 -17.14 2.11 2.76
CA VAL A 235 -17.98 0.91 2.73
C VAL A 235 -18.03 0.30 1.33
N ARG A 236 -18.09 1.15 0.29
CA ARG A 236 -18.06 0.74 -1.12
C ARG A 236 -16.72 0.11 -1.50
N ALA A 237 -15.62 0.80 -1.22
CA ALA A 237 -14.26 0.30 -1.50
C ALA A 237 -13.96 -1.00 -0.76
N ARG A 238 -14.38 -1.13 0.51
CA ARG A 238 -14.25 -2.38 1.29
C ARG A 238 -15.03 -3.53 0.65
N ALA A 239 -16.26 -3.29 0.17
CA ALA A 239 -17.06 -4.33 -0.47
C ALA A 239 -16.49 -4.73 -1.85
N LYS A 240 -16.05 -3.75 -2.65
CA LYS A 240 -15.28 -3.97 -3.88
C LYS A 240 -14.07 -4.86 -3.63
N LEU A 241 -13.23 -4.46 -2.67
CA LEU A 241 -12.01 -5.17 -2.30
C LEU A 241 -12.30 -6.60 -1.84
N TYR A 242 -13.35 -6.78 -1.02
CA TYR A 242 -13.80 -8.11 -0.63
C TYR A 242 -14.21 -8.96 -1.84
N GLY A 243 -15.00 -8.42 -2.76
CA GLY A 243 -15.42 -9.12 -3.98
C GLY A 243 -14.26 -9.48 -4.90
N PHE A 244 -13.25 -8.61 -4.99
CA PHE A 244 -12.04 -8.84 -5.75
C PHE A 244 -11.15 -9.94 -5.13
N LEU A 245 -10.97 -9.92 -3.81
CA LEU A 245 -10.04 -10.83 -3.12
C LEU A 245 -10.65 -12.19 -2.77
N ALA A 246 -11.87 -12.21 -2.25
CA ALA A 246 -12.49 -13.45 -1.78
C ALA A 246 -12.93 -14.38 -2.92
N GLU A 247 -13.01 -15.67 -2.64
CA GLU A 247 -13.59 -16.65 -3.56
C GLU A 247 -15.03 -16.27 -3.96
N PRO A 248 -15.43 -16.36 -5.24
CA PRO A 248 -16.75 -15.92 -5.70
C PRO A 248 -17.90 -16.49 -4.87
N ARG A 249 -17.84 -17.78 -4.50
CA ARG A 249 -18.87 -18.42 -3.66
C ARG A 249 -19.01 -17.76 -2.29
N ARG A 250 -17.90 -17.33 -1.67
CA ARG A 250 -17.89 -16.66 -0.37
C ARG A 250 -18.47 -15.26 -0.50
N THR A 251 -18.08 -14.53 -1.55
CA THR A 251 -18.64 -13.21 -1.87
C THR A 251 -20.15 -13.27 -2.07
N LEU A 252 -20.64 -14.22 -2.88
CA LEU A 252 -22.08 -14.38 -3.14
C LEU A 252 -22.87 -14.85 -1.91
N THR A 253 -22.23 -15.51 -0.94
CA THR A 253 -22.85 -15.85 0.34
C THR A 253 -22.95 -14.62 1.26
N PHE A 254 -21.90 -13.81 1.31
CA PHE A 254 -21.85 -12.61 2.15
C PHE A 254 -22.69 -11.45 1.59
N PHE A 255 -22.74 -11.33 0.26
CA PHE A 255 -23.53 -10.35 -0.48
C PHE A 255 -24.56 -11.06 -1.37
N PRO A 256 -25.62 -11.66 -0.78
CA PRO A 256 -26.61 -12.41 -1.54
C PRO A 256 -27.33 -11.53 -2.56
N PRO A 257 -27.84 -12.07 -3.68
CA PRO A 257 -28.56 -11.29 -4.70
C PRO A 257 -29.78 -10.50 -4.18
N SER A 258 -30.34 -10.91 -3.04
CA SER A 258 -31.41 -10.17 -2.35
C SER A 258 -30.95 -8.83 -1.77
N ASP A 259 -29.65 -8.65 -1.52
CA ASP A 259 -29.07 -7.37 -1.12
C ASP A 259 -28.78 -6.53 -2.38
N THR A 260 -29.63 -5.54 -2.62
CA THR A 260 -29.54 -4.65 -3.78
C THR A 260 -28.77 -3.36 -3.48
N SER A 261 -28.11 -3.27 -2.31
CA SER A 261 -27.29 -2.11 -1.94
C SER A 261 -26.10 -1.96 -2.88
N ILE A 262 -25.62 -0.72 -3.04
CA ILE A 262 -24.45 -0.41 -3.88
C ILE A 262 -23.23 -1.28 -3.49
N PRO A 263 -22.83 -1.38 -2.21
CA PRO A 263 -21.68 -2.21 -1.83
C PRO A 263 -21.84 -3.69 -2.22
N ALA A 264 -23.04 -4.24 -2.04
CA ALA A 264 -23.32 -5.64 -2.38
C ALA A 264 -23.25 -5.89 -3.89
N ARG A 265 -23.85 -5.01 -4.70
CA ARG A 265 -23.72 -5.07 -6.17
C ARG A 265 -22.27 -4.96 -6.61
N TYR A 266 -21.52 -4.07 -5.98
CA TYR A 266 -20.12 -3.84 -6.33
C TYR A 266 -19.27 -5.10 -6.07
N ALA A 267 -19.42 -5.70 -4.88
CA ALA A 267 -18.74 -6.95 -4.55
C ALA A 267 -19.13 -8.10 -5.50
N ARG A 268 -20.42 -8.23 -5.82
CA ARG A 268 -20.92 -9.26 -6.74
C ARG A 268 -20.42 -9.08 -8.16
N ALA A 269 -20.31 -7.86 -8.66
CA ALA A 269 -19.79 -7.61 -10.01
C ALA A 269 -18.39 -8.21 -10.17
N TYR A 270 -17.50 -8.01 -9.19
CA TYR A 270 -16.17 -8.64 -9.17
C TYR A 270 -16.22 -10.16 -9.00
N ALA A 271 -17.12 -10.68 -8.15
CA ALA A 271 -17.27 -12.13 -7.99
C ALA A 271 -17.72 -12.82 -9.29
N TYR A 272 -18.71 -12.25 -9.97
CA TYR A 272 -19.19 -12.77 -11.27
C TYR A 272 -18.11 -12.65 -12.35
N HIS A 273 -17.38 -11.54 -12.37
CA HIS A 273 -16.26 -11.34 -13.30
C HIS A 273 -15.17 -12.41 -13.11
N LYS A 274 -14.76 -12.68 -11.86
CA LYS A 274 -13.80 -13.73 -11.53
C LYS A 274 -14.26 -15.14 -11.92
N ASP A 275 -15.57 -15.39 -11.85
CA ASP A 275 -16.18 -16.67 -12.24
C ASP A 275 -16.50 -16.74 -13.75
N ALA A 276 -16.02 -15.76 -14.53
CA ALA A 276 -16.28 -15.60 -15.97
C ALA A 276 -17.77 -15.49 -16.36
N GLN A 277 -18.63 -15.10 -15.41
CA GLN A 277 -20.05 -14.84 -15.63
C GLN A 277 -20.23 -13.39 -16.13
N VAL A 278 -19.75 -13.11 -17.34
CA VAL A 278 -19.65 -11.75 -17.91
C VAL A 278 -21.01 -11.02 -17.91
N ASP A 279 -22.08 -11.68 -18.34
CA ASP A 279 -23.41 -11.04 -18.39
C ASP A 279 -23.93 -10.64 -17.00
N MET A 280 -23.65 -11.45 -15.98
CA MET A 280 -24.02 -11.15 -14.60
C MET A 280 -23.18 -10.01 -14.02
N ALA A 281 -21.88 -9.99 -14.32
CA ALA A 281 -20.99 -8.90 -13.91
C ALA A 281 -21.41 -7.57 -14.54
N LEU A 282 -21.72 -7.57 -15.84
CA LEU A 282 -22.22 -6.39 -16.55
C LEU A 282 -23.59 -5.94 -16.03
N ALA A 283 -24.49 -6.87 -15.71
CA ALA A 283 -25.79 -6.52 -15.12
C ALA A 283 -25.65 -5.82 -13.77
N GLU A 284 -24.72 -6.24 -12.91
CA GLU A 284 -24.43 -5.54 -11.66
C GLU A 284 -23.79 -4.17 -11.90
N ALA A 285 -22.83 -4.07 -12.83
CA ALA A 285 -22.21 -2.80 -13.21
C ALA A 285 -23.22 -1.80 -13.81
N ASP A 286 -24.14 -2.27 -14.65
CA ASP A 286 -25.20 -1.45 -15.24
C ASP A 286 -26.22 -1.00 -14.19
N ALA A 287 -26.57 -1.86 -13.23
CA ALA A 287 -27.42 -1.48 -12.11
C ALA A 287 -26.76 -0.40 -11.22
N LEU A 288 -25.45 -0.45 -11.02
CA LEU A 288 -24.69 0.59 -10.33
C LEU A 288 -24.69 1.90 -11.11
N LEU A 289 -24.43 1.86 -12.42
CA LEU A 289 -24.44 3.04 -13.29
C LEU A 289 -25.84 3.63 -13.50
N ALA A 290 -26.91 2.85 -13.32
CA ALA A 290 -28.27 3.39 -13.32
C ALA A 290 -28.54 4.27 -12.09
N LEU A 291 -27.88 4.00 -10.97
CA LEU A 291 -27.95 4.83 -9.75
C LEU A 291 -27.00 6.03 -9.84
N GLU A 292 -25.78 5.81 -10.34
CA GLU A 292 -24.74 6.83 -10.45
C GLU A 292 -24.06 6.79 -11.83
N PRO A 293 -24.64 7.46 -12.85
CA PRO A 293 -24.17 7.35 -14.24
C PRO A 293 -22.74 7.85 -14.48
N ASP A 294 -22.30 8.81 -13.68
CA ASP A 294 -20.98 9.44 -13.77
C ASP A 294 -20.03 8.99 -12.64
N ASN A 295 -20.31 7.88 -11.95
CA ASN A 295 -19.35 7.35 -10.98
C ASN A 295 -18.16 6.74 -11.73
N PRO A 296 -16.94 7.30 -11.62
CA PRO A 296 -15.80 6.84 -12.41
C PRO A 296 -15.35 5.41 -12.08
N TRP A 297 -15.59 4.93 -10.86
CA TRP A 297 -15.20 3.60 -10.41
C TRP A 297 -16.15 2.51 -10.92
N PHE A 298 -17.43 2.84 -11.12
CA PHE A 298 -18.40 1.95 -11.77
C PHE A 298 -18.18 1.90 -13.29
N LEU A 299 -17.82 3.04 -13.89
CA LEU A 299 -17.40 3.11 -15.29
C LEU A 299 -16.11 2.31 -15.52
N GLU A 300 -15.12 2.44 -14.64
CA GLU A 300 -13.90 1.61 -14.63
C GLU A 300 -14.26 0.13 -14.56
N LEU A 301 -15.06 -0.30 -13.58
CA LEU A 301 -15.49 -1.69 -13.43
C LEU A 301 -16.12 -2.23 -14.72
N LYS A 302 -17.09 -1.50 -15.31
CA LYS A 302 -17.74 -1.92 -16.55
C LYS A 302 -16.72 -2.04 -17.69
N GLY A 303 -15.83 -1.07 -17.80
CA GLY A 303 -14.74 -1.07 -18.77
C GLY A 303 -13.80 -2.26 -18.61
N GLN A 304 -13.42 -2.58 -17.37
CA GLN A 304 -12.58 -3.72 -17.03
C GLN A 304 -13.24 -5.04 -17.43
N VAL A 305 -14.50 -5.27 -17.03
CA VAL A 305 -15.25 -6.48 -17.38
C VAL A 305 -15.34 -6.66 -18.89
N LEU A 306 -15.65 -5.59 -19.64
CA LEU A 306 -15.71 -5.62 -21.10
C LEU A 306 -14.34 -5.92 -21.72
N LEU A 307 -13.29 -5.25 -21.27
CA LEU A 307 -11.95 -5.41 -21.81
C LEU A 307 -11.42 -6.83 -21.58
N GLU A 308 -11.49 -7.32 -20.34
CA GLU A 308 -10.97 -8.63 -19.95
C GLU A 308 -11.82 -9.79 -20.50
N SER A 309 -13.07 -9.54 -20.90
CA SER A 309 -13.91 -10.51 -21.63
C SER A 309 -13.75 -10.47 -23.15
N GLY A 310 -12.76 -9.72 -23.68
CA GLY A 310 -12.47 -9.67 -25.11
C GLY A 310 -13.37 -8.72 -25.90
N ARG A 311 -13.97 -7.72 -25.24
CA ARG A 311 -14.83 -6.68 -25.85
C ARG A 311 -14.18 -5.28 -25.75
N PRO A 312 -12.96 -5.07 -26.30
CA PRO A 312 -12.21 -3.83 -26.13
C PRO A 312 -12.92 -2.60 -26.74
N LEU A 313 -13.66 -2.79 -27.84
CA LEU A 313 -14.42 -1.70 -28.48
C LEU A 313 -15.52 -1.16 -27.57
N ASP A 314 -16.25 -2.06 -26.90
CA ASP A 314 -17.34 -1.70 -25.99
C ASP A 314 -16.79 -1.03 -24.72
N ALA A 315 -15.58 -1.39 -24.30
CA ALA A 315 -14.91 -0.82 -23.13
C ALA A 315 -14.50 0.65 -23.32
N LEU A 316 -14.35 1.14 -24.56
CA LEU A 316 -13.84 2.49 -24.82
C LEU A 316 -14.72 3.58 -24.25
N VAL A 317 -16.04 3.48 -24.39
CA VAL A 317 -16.98 4.51 -23.91
C VAL A 317 -16.91 4.68 -22.39
N PRO A 318 -17.10 3.64 -21.56
CA PRO A 318 -17.02 3.80 -20.11
C PRO A 318 -15.62 4.20 -19.64
N LEU A 319 -14.54 3.62 -20.20
CA LEU A 319 -13.17 3.96 -19.79
C LEU A 319 -12.76 5.38 -20.17
N ARG A 320 -13.19 5.89 -21.33
CA ARG A 320 -12.96 7.29 -21.72
C ARG A 320 -13.66 8.24 -20.74
N ARG A 321 -14.93 7.97 -20.41
CA ARG A 321 -15.69 8.78 -19.45
C ARG A 321 -15.05 8.75 -18.05
N ALA A 322 -14.65 7.58 -17.57
CA ALA A 322 -13.94 7.45 -16.28
C ALA A 322 -12.61 8.21 -16.28
N THR A 323 -11.85 8.14 -17.37
CA THR A 323 -10.58 8.86 -17.52
C THR A 323 -10.80 10.37 -17.51
N GLU A 324 -11.84 10.89 -18.18
CA GLU A 324 -12.17 12.32 -18.17
C GLU A 324 -12.51 12.82 -16.76
N ILE A 325 -13.42 12.13 -16.06
CA ILE A 325 -13.92 12.52 -14.73
C ILE A 325 -12.77 12.52 -13.71
N THR A 326 -11.91 11.51 -13.76
CA THR A 326 -10.75 11.38 -12.87
C THR A 326 -9.53 12.18 -13.33
N ARG A 327 -9.68 12.97 -14.41
CA ARG A 327 -8.62 13.78 -15.02
C ARG A 327 -7.38 12.96 -15.37
N ALA A 328 -7.57 11.77 -15.92
CA ALA A 328 -6.56 10.74 -16.17
C ALA A 328 -5.95 10.20 -14.87
N HIS A 329 -6.74 9.53 -14.03
CA HIS A 329 -6.19 8.68 -12.97
C HIS A 329 -5.28 7.61 -13.61
N PRO A 330 -4.05 7.37 -13.12
CA PRO A 330 -3.05 6.57 -13.84
C PRO A 330 -3.49 5.15 -14.18
N LEU A 331 -4.17 4.45 -13.26
CA LEU A 331 -4.63 3.08 -13.49
C LEU A 331 -5.77 3.01 -14.52
N ILE A 332 -6.75 3.92 -14.44
CA ILE A 332 -7.87 4.00 -15.38
C ILE A 332 -7.38 4.42 -16.77
N ALA A 333 -6.50 5.41 -16.83
CA ALA A 333 -5.88 5.86 -18.07
C ALA A 333 -5.02 4.75 -18.71
N GLY A 334 -4.26 4.00 -17.90
CA GLY A 334 -3.54 2.80 -18.34
C GLY A 334 -4.47 1.75 -18.96
N MET A 335 -5.62 1.49 -18.32
CA MET A 335 -6.64 0.57 -18.82
C MET A 335 -7.30 1.06 -20.12
N LEU A 336 -7.61 2.36 -20.23
CA LEU A 336 -8.10 2.95 -21.48
C LEU A 336 -7.06 2.82 -22.60
N GLY A 337 -5.78 3.10 -22.30
CA GLY A 337 -4.68 2.92 -23.25
C GLY A 337 -4.59 1.48 -23.76
N HIS A 338 -4.69 0.50 -22.87
CA HIS A 338 -4.78 -0.91 -23.25
C HIS A 338 -6.00 -1.17 -24.14
N ALA A 339 -7.19 -0.71 -23.75
CA ALA A 339 -8.41 -0.94 -24.52
C ALA A 339 -8.31 -0.39 -25.94
N LEU A 340 -7.74 0.82 -26.10
CA LEU A 340 -7.48 1.44 -27.39
C LEU A 340 -6.53 0.60 -28.25
N ILE A 341 -5.46 0.06 -27.66
CA ILE A 341 -4.50 -0.83 -28.35
C ILE A 341 -5.19 -2.15 -28.76
N ALA A 342 -5.95 -2.74 -27.85
CA ALA A 342 -6.62 -4.03 -28.03
C ALA A 342 -7.74 -4.00 -29.09
N THR A 343 -8.20 -2.83 -29.53
CA THR A 343 -9.07 -2.73 -30.71
C THR A 343 -8.38 -3.06 -32.03
N GLU A 344 -7.05 -3.13 -32.05
CA GLU A 344 -6.21 -3.32 -33.24
C GLU A 344 -6.43 -2.27 -34.35
N ASN A 345 -7.09 -1.15 -34.00
CA ASN A 345 -7.35 -0.05 -34.92
C ASN A 345 -6.25 1.01 -34.79
N GLN A 346 -5.43 1.18 -35.83
CA GLN A 346 -4.33 2.15 -35.86
C GLN A 346 -4.79 3.60 -35.60
N ALA A 347 -6.04 3.94 -35.91
CA ALA A 347 -6.59 5.27 -35.63
C ALA A 347 -6.61 5.61 -34.14
N ASN A 348 -6.65 4.59 -33.27
CA ASN A 348 -6.72 4.76 -31.81
C ASN A 348 -5.34 5.01 -31.16
N PHE A 349 -4.23 4.79 -31.87
CA PHE A 349 -2.89 4.88 -31.26
C PHE A 349 -2.49 6.30 -30.88
N ALA A 350 -2.99 7.34 -31.57
CA ALA A 350 -2.72 8.72 -31.18
C ALA A 350 -3.39 9.09 -29.85
N GLU A 351 -4.62 8.61 -29.62
CA GLU A 351 -5.31 8.75 -28.34
C GLU A 351 -4.61 7.92 -27.26
N ALA A 352 -4.26 6.66 -27.56
CA ALA A 352 -3.56 5.79 -26.63
C ALA A 352 -2.24 6.40 -26.15
N GLU A 353 -1.44 6.96 -27.05
CA GLU A 353 -0.20 7.66 -26.72
C GLU A 353 -0.47 8.82 -25.74
N THR A 354 -1.47 9.66 -26.04
CA THR A 354 -1.82 10.83 -25.22
C THR A 354 -2.23 10.41 -23.80
N VAL A 355 -3.11 9.42 -23.69
CA VAL A 355 -3.63 8.92 -22.42
C VAL A 355 -2.53 8.23 -21.60
N LEU A 356 -1.72 7.38 -22.23
CA LEU A 356 -0.66 6.65 -21.56
C LEU A 356 0.49 7.57 -21.11
N ARG A 357 0.81 8.61 -21.89
CA ARG A 357 1.75 9.65 -21.45
C ARG A 357 1.25 10.40 -20.21
N ALA A 358 -0.04 10.74 -20.16
CA ALA A 358 -0.63 11.34 -18.97
C ALA A 358 -0.59 10.39 -17.76
N ALA A 359 -0.81 9.08 -17.97
CA ALA A 359 -0.74 8.07 -16.93
C ALA A 359 0.67 7.97 -16.33
N VAL A 360 1.71 7.78 -17.16
CA VAL A 360 3.10 7.63 -16.67
C VAL A 360 3.69 8.92 -16.13
N GLN A 361 3.17 10.09 -16.53
CA GLN A 361 3.56 11.37 -15.95
C GLN A 361 3.07 11.51 -14.50
N LYS A 362 1.88 10.98 -14.19
CA LYS A 362 1.28 11.04 -12.86
C LYS A 362 1.71 9.89 -11.95
N ASP A 363 1.90 8.70 -12.51
CA ASP A 363 2.48 7.55 -11.82
C ASP A 363 3.59 6.94 -12.67
N ARG A 364 4.81 7.43 -12.42
CA ARG A 364 6.01 6.90 -13.08
C ARG A 364 6.30 5.45 -12.70
N TYR A 365 5.79 4.96 -11.57
CA TYR A 365 6.03 3.60 -11.06
C TYR A 365 4.95 2.61 -11.50
N ASN A 366 4.34 2.85 -12.67
CA ASN A 366 3.36 1.98 -13.30
C ASN A 366 3.99 1.19 -14.46
N PRO A 367 4.53 -0.02 -14.20
CA PRO A 367 5.17 -0.82 -15.25
C PRO A 367 4.19 -1.23 -16.37
N PHE A 368 2.89 -1.36 -16.05
CA PHE A 368 1.87 -1.69 -17.04
C PHE A 368 1.66 -0.53 -18.02
N ALA A 369 1.51 0.69 -17.54
CA ALA A 369 1.34 1.86 -18.41
C ALA A 369 2.57 2.10 -19.29
N TRP A 370 3.79 1.92 -18.74
CA TRP A 370 5.03 1.98 -19.53
C TRP A 370 5.08 0.91 -20.62
N TYR A 371 4.68 -0.33 -20.31
CA TYR A 371 4.60 -1.39 -21.30
C TYR A 371 3.66 -1.02 -22.45
N GLN A 372 2.42 -0.60 -22.14
CA GLN A 372 1.44 -0.20 -23.15
C GLN A 372 1.95 0.98 -23.99
N LEU A 373 2.60 1.96 -23.36
CA LEU A 373 3.16 3.11 -24.06
C LEU A 373 4.28 2.69 -25.02
N GLY A 374 5.13 1.74 -24.62
CA GLY A 374 6.13 1.14 -25.49
C GLY A 374 5.54 0.43 -26.71
N VAL A 375 4.42 -0.29 -26.53
CA VAL A 375 3.68 -0.91 -27.65
C VAL A 375 3.20 0.15 -28.64
N VAL A 376 2.62 1.26 -28.15
CA VAL A 376 2.16 2.37 -29.00
C VAL A 376 3.32 3.02 -29.76
N TYR A 377 4.42 3.34 -29.08
CA TYR A 377 5.60 3.91 -29.74
C TYR A 377 6.15 3.00 -30.83
N ALA A 378 6.29 1.70 -30.55
CA ALA A 378 6.77 0.73 -31.53
C ALA A 378 5.85 0.64 -32.76
N ALA A 379 4.53 0.59 -32.53
CA ALA A 379 3.55 0.51 -33.61
C ALA A 379 3.49 1.79 -34.46
N ARG A 380 3.89 2.94 -33.90
CA ARG A 380 4.04 4.23 -34.61
C ARG A 380 5.42 4.44 -35.21
N GLY A 381 6.34 3.47 -35.08
CA GLY A 381 7.70 3.53 -35.61
C GLY A 381 8.71 4.31 -34.75
N ASP A 382 8.32 4.78 -33.56
CA ASP A 382 9.21 5.45 -32.61
C ASP A 382 9.95 4.42 -31.75
N ILE A 383 10.85 3.68 -32.40
CA ILE A 383 11.64 2.62 -31.76
C ILE A 383 12.49 3.14 -30.58
N PRO A 384 13.16 4.32 -30.67
CA PRO A 384 13.94 4.83 -29.54
C PRO A 384 13.10 5.05 -28.27
N ARG A 385 11.91 5.66 -28.38
CA ARG A 385 11.02 5.82 -27.22
C ARG A 385 10.39 4.51 -26.77
N ALA A 386 10.12 3.58 -27.68
CA ALA A 386 9.66 2.23 -27.31
C ALA A 386 10.70 1.48 -26.46
N ARG A 387 11.99 1.64 -26.78
CA ARG A 387 13.10 1.09 -26.00
C ARG A 387 13.20 1.77 -24.63
N LEU A 388 13.06 3.09 -24.56
CA LEU A 388 13.03 3.81 -23.29
C LEU A 388 11.89 3.33 -22.38
N ALA A 389 10.67 3.23 -22.92
CA ALA A 389 9.51 2.73 -22.18
C ALA A 389 9.70 1.27 -21.71
N SER A 390 10.36 0.44 -22.52
CA SER A 390 10.74 -0.93 -22.12
C SER A 390 11.75 -0.91 -20.97
N ALA A 391 12.73 -0.01 -21.00
CA ALA A 391 13.73 0.11 -19.95
C ALA A 391 13.11 0.54 -18.61
N GLU A 392 12.19 1.50 -18.61
CA GLU A 392 11.40 1.93 -17.43
C GLU A 392 10.66 0.73 -16.82
N GLN A 393 9.92 0.00 -17.64
CA GLN A 393 9.16 -1.16 -17.18
C GLN A 393 10.08 -2.26 -16.62
N GLN A 394 11.23 -2.50 -17.25
CA GLN A 394 12.16 -3.56 -16.88
C GLN A 394 12.92 -3.25 -15.59
N VAL A 395 13.34 -2.01 -15.37
CA VAL A 395 14.03 -1.61 -14.13
C VAL A 395 13.10 -1.80 -12.92
N MET A 396 11.83 -1.41 -13.05
CA MET A 396 10.80 -1.64 -12.00
C MET A 396 10.54 -3.13 -11.74
N SER A 397 10.71 -3.96 -12.77
CA SER A 397 10.54 -5.42 -12.68
C SER A 397 11.83 -6.15 -12.29
N ARG A 398 12.89 -5.41 -11.91
CA ARG A 398 14.22 -5.94 -11.55
C ARG A 398 14.90 -6.75 -12.65
N ARG A 399 14.52 -6.51 -13.91
CA ARG A 399 15.14 -7.06 -15.12
C ARG A 399 16.26 -6.14 -15.58
N TYR A 400 17.24 -5.96 -14.71
CA TYR A 400 18.30 -4.96 -14.87
C TYR A 400 19.19 -5.17 -16.12
N PRO A 401 19.56 -6.40 -16.53
CA PRO A 401 20.29 -6.60 -17.78
C PRO A 401 19.53 -6.10 -19.01
N GLU A 402 18.25 -6.43 -19.11
CA GLU A 402 17.37 -6.01 -20.20
C GLU A 402 17.12 -4.51 -20.15
N ALA A 403 16.90 -3.96 -18.95
CA ALA A 403 16.71 -2.52 -18.75
C ALA A 403 17.92 -1.73 -19.25
N LEU A 404 19.13 -2.16 -18.89
CA LEU A 404 20.37 -1.56 -19.33
C LEU A 404 20.52 -1.61 -20.86
N GLN A 405 20.25 -2.77 -21.48
CA GLN A 405 20.34 -2.92 -22.92
C GLN A 405 19.35 -1.99 -23.65
N ASN A 406 18.11 -1.93 -23.20
CA ASN A 406 17.09 -1.07 -23.81
C ASN A 406 17.37 0.41 -23.58
N ALA A 407 17.86 0.79 -22.39
CA ALA A 407 18.25 2.15 -22.07
C ALA A 407 19.39 2.65 -22.97
N GLN A 408 20.45 1.87 -23.14
CA GLN A 408 21.57 2.22 -24.04
C GLN A 408 21.13 2.31 -25.51
N ALA A 409 20.26 1.40 -25.95
CA ALA A 409 19.72 1.45 -27.32
C ALA A 409 18.84 2.69 -27.56
N ALA A 410 18.06 3.10 -26.54
CA ALA A 410 17.29 4.33 -26.58
C ALA A 410 18.22 5.55 -26.62
N GLU A 411 19.17 5.64 -25.69
CA GLU A 411 20.16 6.73 -25.59
C GLU A 411 20.89 6.97 -26.92
N ALA A 412 21.32 5.91 -27.59
CA ALA A 412 22.05 6.00 -28.86
C ALA A 412 21.24 6.59 -30.02
N ASN A 413 19.90 6.57 -29.94
CA ASN A 413 19.01 6.97 -31.04
C ASN A 413 18.02 8.09 -30.67
N LEU A 414 17.98 8.52 -29.40
CA LEU A 414 17.20 9.67 -28.96
C LEU A 414 17.97 10.98 -29.21
N PRO A 415 17.28 12.12 -29.44
CA PRO A 415 17.94 13.41 -29.62
C PRO A 415 18.81 13.76 -28.41
N TYR A 416 20.09 14.05 -28.66
CA TYR A 416 21.05 14.41 -27.62
C TYR A 416 20.54 15.57 -26.75
N GLY A 417 20.60 15.40 -25.43
CA GLY A 417 20.15 16.41 -24.46
C GLY A 417 18.63 16.53 -24.29
N SER A 418 17.82 15.71 -24.99
CA SER A 418 16.38 15.65 -24.73
C SER A 418 16.07 15.02 -23.37
N ALA A 419 14.88 15.30 -22.82
CA ALA A 419 14.45 14.70 -21.55
C ALA A 419 14.45 13.16 -21.61
N ASP A 420 14.00 12.58 -22.72
CA ASP A 420 14.01 11.14 -22.95
C ASP A 420 15.45 10.57 -22.99
N TRP A 421 16.39 11.32 -23.59
CA TRP A 421 17.80 10.94 -23.66
C TRP A 421 18.50 10.96 -22.30
N ILE A 422 18.20 11.98 -21.49
CA ILE A 422 18.69 12.07 -20.10
C ILE A 422 18.10 10.91 -19.28
N ARG A 423 16.80 10.67 -19.42
CA ARG A 423 16.13 9.60 -18.68
C ARG A 423 16.68 8.21 -19.03
N ALA A 424 17.01 7.96 -20.30
CA ALA A 424 17.67 6.73 -20.71
C ALA A 424 19.01 6.52 -19.97
N GLN A 425 19.82 7.57 -19.78
CA GLN A 425 21.05 7.46 -19.00
C GLN A 425 20.80 7.18 -17.53
N ASP A 426 19.81 7.82 -16.92
CA ASP A 426 19.46 7.61 -15.52
C ASP A 426 19.12 6.13 -15.27
N ILE A 427 18.30 5.53 -16.15
CA ILE A 427 17.92 4.11 -16.05
C ILE A 427 19.13 3.20 -16.29
N ALA A 428 19.99 3.54 -17.26
CA ALA A 428 21.20 2.77 -17.50
C ALA A 428 22.16 2.80 -16.29
N LEU A 429 22.27 3.93 -15.60
CA LEU A 429 23.07 4.08 -14.40
C LEU A 429 22.47 3.27 -13.24
N GLU A 430 21.16 3.39 -13.02
CA GLU A 430 20.41 2.65 -12.00
C GLU A 430 20.58 1.13 -12.20
N ALA A 431 20.32 0.64 -13.41
CA ALA A 431 20.44 -0.77 -13.74
C ALA A 431 21.87 -1.31 -13.55
N ARG A 432 22.92 -0.53 -13.87
CA ARG A 432 24.31 -0.91 -13.61
C ARG A 432 24.59 -1.02 -12.11
N SER A 433 24.16 -0.03 -11.33
CA SER A 433 24.36 -0.02 -9.88
C SER A 433 23.73 -1.24 -9.22
N GLU A 434 22.49 -1.57 -9.60
CA GLU A 434 21.79 -2.75 -9.10
C GLU A 434 22.47 -4.06 -9.50
N LEU A 435 22.99 -4.17 -10.73
CA LEU A 435 23.76 -5.33 -11.17
C LEU A 435 25.06 -5.52 -10.39
N GLU A 436 25.77 -4.43 -10.09
CA GLU A 436 26.98 -4.47 -9.26
C GLU A 436 26.66 -4.94 -7.83
N GLN A 437 25.61 -4.38 -7.22
CA GLN A 437 25.16 -4.83 -5.89
C GLN A 437 24.77 -6.32 -5.87
N LEU A 438 24.09 -6.80 -6.92
CA LEU A 438 23.74 -8.22 -7.03
C LEU A 438 24.95 -9.13 -7.21
N ARG A 439 26.02 -8.64 -7.86
CA ARG A 439 27.29 -9.36 -7.98
C ARG A 439 28.01 -9.42 -6.65
N ASP A 440 28.07 -8.31 -5.92
CA ASP A 440 28.80 -8.21 -4.65
C ASP A 440 28.12 -8.97 -3.50
N ARG A 441 26.84 -9.31 -3.65
CA ARG A 441 26.07 -10.17 -2.72
C ARG A 441 26.19 -11.68 -3.01
N ARG A 442 26.80 -12.08 -4.13
CA ARG A 442 27.04 -13.49 -4.52
C ARG A 442 28.47 -13.88 -4.15
#